data_AF-A0A836UVM5-F1
#
_entry.id   AF-A0A836UVM5-F1
#
_cell.length_a   1.000
_cell.length_b   1.000
_cell.length_c   1.000
_cell.angle_alpha   90.00
_cell.angle_beta   90.00
_cell.angle_gamma   90.00
#
_symmetry.space_group_name_H-M   'P 1'
#
loop_
_entity.id
_entity.type
_entity.pdbx_description
1 polymer ?
#
loop_
_entity_poly.entity_id
_entity_poly.type
_entity_poly.pdbx_seq_one_letter_code
_entity_poly.pdbx_strand_id
1 'polypeptide(L)'
;MYTQIDGVALALIAKAGIQSFTEASGDQWYMSNEQAIEFPTRVFFIRKPIDRLESCYSFLIGLKDEGAKQDMIPEEHLLTWQLFVDYILANSDEHWDPQTEQLLYKGILTPTHILKFEDVSNWWPNFFDVPLPHVNASIRLAVEDYRLEEINNFYSVDNDVWINATQHTEGATWPLP
;
A
#
# COMPACT_ATOMS: atom_id res chain seq x y z
N MET A 1 0.56 0.55 10.17
CA MET A 1 -0.61 0.98 10.97
C MET A 1 -1.80 0.13 10.58
N TYR A 2 -2.75 -0.13 11.49
CA TYR A 2 -3.93 -0.95 11.21
C TYR A 2 -5.22 -0.24 11.64
N THR A 3 -6.35 -0.61 11.03
CA THR A 3 -7.71 -0.34 11.53
C THR A 3 -8.41 -1.66 11.87
N GLN A 4 -9.59 -1.59 12.48
CA GLN A 4 -10.42 -2.76 12.80
C GLN A 4 -11.77 -2.66 12.10
N ILE A 5 -12.22 -3.77 11.51
CA ILE A 5 -13.57 -3.93 10.95
C ILE A 5 -14.03 -5.35 11.27
N ASP A 6 -15.21 -5.53 11.85
CA ASP A 6 -15.81 -6.86 12.12
C ASP A 6 -14.88 -7.85 12.87
N GLY A 7 -14.01 -7.34 13.75
CA GLY A 7 -13.05 -8.15 14.50
C GLY A 7 -11.84 -8.63 13.68
N VAL A 8 -11.63 -8.05 12.50
CA VAL A 8 -10.47 -8.25 11.62
C VAL A 8 -9.57 -7.02 11.70
N ALA A 9 -8.26 -7.23 11.90
CA ALA A 9 -7.28 -6.16 11.78
C ALA A 9 -6.91 -5.96 10.30
N LEU A 10 -7.07 -4.75 9.78
CA LEU A 10 -6.79 -4.40 8.40
C LEU A 10 -5.60 -3.43 8.31
N ALA A 11 -4.54 -3.83 7.63
CA ALA A 11 -3.36 -3.00 7.43
C ALA A 11 -3.69 -1.79 6.55
N LEU A 12 -3.24 -0.61 6.98
CA LEU A 12 -3.38 0.64 6.26
C LEU A 12 -2.05 0.99 5.60
N ILE A 13 -2.00 0.80 4.29
CA ILE A 13 -0.79 1.03 3.48
C ILE A 13 -1.04 2.20 2.52
N ALA A 14 -0.10 3.13 2.48
CA ALA A 14 -0.17 4.27 1.58
C ALA A 14 -0.39 3.79 0.13
N LYS A 15 -1.39 4.39 -0.53
CA LYS A 15 -1.78 4.12 -1.92
C LYS A 15 -2.35 2.72 -2.19
N ALA A 16 -2.72 1.98 -1.15
CA ALA A 16 -3.50 0.74 -1.23
C ALA A 16 -4.83 0.88 -0.46
N GLY A 17 -5.73 1.73 -0.97
CA GLY A 17 -7.12 1.81 -0.46
C GLY A 17 -7.30 2.48 0.90
N ILE A 18 -6.27 3.10 1.49
CA ILE A 18 -6.29 3.64 2.86
C ILE A 18 -7.54 4.46 3.21
N GLN A 19 -7.91 5.42 2.37
CA GLN A 19 -9.09 6.26 2.62
C GLN A 19 -10.37 5.43 2.66
N SER A 20 -10.56 4.56 1.67
CA SER A 20 -11.72 3.69 1.56
C SER A 20 -11.81 2.70 2.71
N PHE A 21 -10.67 2.21 3.20
CA PHE A 21 -10.59 1.33 4.38
C PHE A 21 -10.92 2.07 5.67
N THR A 22 -10.41 3.28 5.85
CA THR A 22 -10.75 4.13 7.00
C THR A 22 -12.25 4.46 7.00
N GLU A 23 -12.82 4.84 5.86
CA GLU A 23 -14.26 5.11 5.74
C GLU A 23 -15.10 3.86 6.02
N ALA A 24 -14.70 2.70 5.49
CA ALA A 24 -15.39 1.44 5.76
C ALA A 24 -15.34 1.04 7.23
N SER A 25 -14.23 1.32 7.92
CA SER A 25 -14.10 1.02 9.34
C SER A 25 -15.01 1.86 10.22
N GLY A 26 -15.46 3.04 9.75
CA GLY A 26 -16.29 3.96 10.53
C GLY A 26 -15.60 4.58 11.75
N ASP A 27 -14.47 4.02 12.18
CA ASP A 27 -13.68 4.39 13.33
C ASP A 27 -12.47 5.25 12.95
N GLN A 28 -12.14 6.21 13.82
CA GLN A 28 -10.86 6.95 13.76
C GLN A 28 -9.76 6.28 14.61
N TRP A 29 -10.03 5.10 15.17
CA TRP A 29 -9.09 4.43 16.05
C TRP A 29 -8.12 3.56 15.25
N TYR A 30 -6.85 3.96 15.29
CA TYR A 30 -5.76 3.21 14.69
C TYR A 30 -5.10 2.32 15.74
N MET A 31 -4.78 1.10 15.35
CA MET A 31 -4.05 0.15 16.18
C MET A 31 -2.60 0.01 15.71
N SER A 32 -1.72 -0.19 16.69
CA SER A 32 -0.30 -0.47 16.45
C SER A 32 -0.10 -1.90 15.93
N ASN A 33 1.08 -2.20 15.39
CA ASN A 33 1.43 -3.56 15.00
C ASN A 33 1.42 -4.53 16.20
N GLU A 34 1.74 -4.04 17.41
CA GLU A 34 1.71 -4.83 18.65
C GLU A 34 0.29 -5.23 19.04
N GLN A 35 -0.69 -4.36 18.80
CA GLN A 35 -2.09 -4.69 19.03
C GLN A 35 -2.65 -5.57 17.92
N ALA A 36 -2.28 -5.29 16.67
CA ALA A 36 -2.79 -6.02 15.51
C ALA A 36 -2.47 -7.52 15.58
N ILE A 37 -1.29 -7.92 16.07
CA ILE A 37 -0.90 -9.34 16.18
C ILE A 37 -1.80 -10.16 17.13
N GLU A 38 -2.55 -9.52 18.03
CA GLU A 38 -3.49 -10.18 18.93
C GLU A 38 -4.78 -10.64 18.21
N PHE A 39 -5.05 -10.09 17.02
CA PHE A 39 -6.24 -10.43 16.24
C PHE A 39 -6.05 -11.76 15.50
N PRO A 40 -7.05 -12.66 15.48
CA PRO A 40 -6.93 -13.94 14.78
C PRO A 40 -6.88 -13.80 13.26
N THR A 41 -7.55 -12.77 12.72
CA THR A 41 -7.59 -12.48 11.29
C THR A 41 -6.98 -11.10 11.04
N ARG A 42 -5.92 -11.07 10.25
CA ARG A 42 -5.14 -9.85 9.96
C ARG A 42 -4.90 -9.75 8.47
N VAL A 43 -5.52 -8.78 7.81
CA VAL A 43 -5.53 -8.64 6.36
C VAL A 43 -4.60 -7.51 5.93
N PHE A 44 -3.80 -7.77 4.90
CA PHE A 44 -2.93 -6.80 4.26
C PHE A 44 -3.20 -6.81 2.76
N PHE A 45 -3.65 -5.69 2.21
CA PHE A 45 -3.75 -5.52 0.76
C PHE A 45 -2.45 -4.94 0.22
N ILE A 46 -1.74 -5.71 -0.60
CA ILE A 46 -0.55 -5.27 -1.33
C ILE A 46 -0.95 -4.85 -2.74
N ARG A 47 -0.41 -3.73 -3.20
CA ARG A 47 -0.62 -3.24 -4.57
C ARG A 47 0.63 -3.54 -5.41
N LYS A 48 0.45 -3.74 -6.72
CA LYS A 48 1.58 -3.89 -7.64
C LYS A 48 2.52 -2.68 -7.50
N PRO A 49 3.84 -2.87 -7.32
CA PRO A 49 4.72 -1.77 -6.89
C PRO A 49 4.76 -0.58 -7.84
N ILE A 50 4.85 -0.83 -9.15
CA ILE A 50 4.83 0.24 -10.16
C ILE A 50 3.50 1.00 -10.16
N ASP A 51 2.37 0.31 -10.11
CA ASP A 51 1.04 0.93 -10.04
C ASP A 51 0.86 1.75 -8.75
N ARG A 52 1.45 1.30 -7.64
CA ARG A 52 1.48 2.05 -6.38
C ARG A 52 2.28 3.34 -6.55
N LEU A 53 3.45 3.26 -7.19
CA LEU A 53 4.32 4.41 -7.39
C LEU A 53 3.72 5.45 -8.34
N GLU A 54 3.11 5.02 -9.44
CA GLU A 54 2.37 5.90 -10.35
C GLU A 54 1.20 6.61 -9.66
N SER A 55 0.49 5.87 -8.80
CA SER A 55 -0.58 6.41 -7.97
C SER A 55 -0.06 7.42 -6.94
N CYS A 56 1.15 7.21 -6.43
CA CYS A 56 1.84 8.15 -5.56
C CYS A 56 2.13 9.45 -6.29
N TYR A 57 2.83 9.38 -7.43
CA TYR A 57 3.14 10.55 -8.26
C TYR A 57 1.89 11.34 -8.64
N SER A 58 0.87 10.65 -9.16
CA SER A 58 -0.37 11.31 -9.60
C SER A 58 -1.09 12.03 -8.45
N PHE A 59 -1.08 11.43 -7.25
CA PHE A 59 -1.64 12.07 -6.06
C PHE A 59 -0.85 13.32 -5.66
N LEU A 60 0.48 13.25 -5.64
CA LEU A 60 1.33 14.38 -5.22
C LEU A 60 1.20 15.56 -6.20
N ILE A 61 1.06 15.28 -7.50
CA ILE A 61 0.74 16.30 -8.51
C ILE A 61 -0.63 16.93 -8.25
N GLY A 62 -1.67 16.12 -8.01
CA GLY A 62 -3.01 16.64 -7.72
C GLY A 62 -3.02 17.59 -6.52
N LEU A 63 -2.38 17.19 -5.43
CA LEU A 63 -2.22 18.03 -4.24
C LEU A 63 -1.45 19.33 -4.54
N LYS A 64 -0.37 19.26 -5.32
CA LYS A 64 0.39 20.45 -5.74
C LYS A 64 -0.49 21.41 -6.55
N ASP A 65 -1.27 20.88 -7.49
CA ASP A 65 -2.13 21.69 -8.35
C ASP A 65 -3.31 22.33 -7.57
N GLU A 66 -3.72 21.71 -6.46
CA GLU A 66 -4.65 22.27 -5.47
C GLU A 66 -4.01 23.29 -4.52
N GLY A 67 -2.68 23.48 -4.60
CA GLY A 67 -1.92 24.40 -3.75
C GLY A 67 -1.67 23.88 -2.33
N ALA A 68 -1.79 22.56 -2.11
CA ALA A 68 -1.45 21.93 -0.85
C ALA A 68 0.07 21.84 -0.68
N LYS A 69 0.59 22.34 0.44
CA LYS A 69 2.00 22.17 0.80
C LYS A 69 2.29 20.73 1.19
N GLN A 70 3.39 20.19 0.68
CA GLN A 70 3.85 18.85 0.99
C GLN A 70 5.24 18.92 1.62
N ASP A 71 5.40 18.26 2.77
CA ASP A 71 6.69 18.19 3.47
C ASP A 71 7.52 16.97 3.03
N MET A 72 6.89 15.98 2.38
CA MET A 72 7.51 14.70 1.99
C MET A 72 8.44 14.80 0.78
N ILE A 73 8.15 15.71 -0.17
CA ILE A 73 8.93 15.85 -1.40
C ILE A 73 8.98 17.32 -1.82
N PRO A 74 10.16 17.87 -2.18
CA PRO A 74 10.26 19.21 -2.73
C PRO A 74 9.53 19.32 -4.08
N GLU A 75 8.84 20.43 -4.32
CA GLU A 75 8.00 20.63 -5.52
C GLU A 75 8.77 20.50 -6.83
N GLU A 76 10.06 20.86 -6.86
CA GLU A 76 10.91 20.71 -8.04
C GLU A 76 11.04 19.26 -8.52
N HIS A 77 10.93 18.29 -7.61
CA HIS A 77 10.96 16.87 -7.94
C HIS A 77 9.63 16.34 -8.45
N LEU A 78 8.56 17.14 -8.38
CA LEU A 78 7.25 16.82 -8.96
C LEU A 78 7.04 17.45 -10.34
N LEU A 79 8.04 18.10 -10.94
CA LEU A 79 7.87 18.71 -12.26
C LEU A 79 7.77 17.68 -13.40
N THR A 80 8.40 16.52 -13.22
CA THR A 80 8.41 15.43 -14.20
C THR A 80 8.47 14.08 -13.50
N TRP A 81 8.04 13.03 -14.19
CA TRP A 81 8.17 11.65 -13.71
C TRP A 81 9.63 11.27 -13.43
N GLN A 82 10.56 11.75 -14.26
CA GLN A 82 11.98 11.46 -14.12
C GLN A 82 12.57 12.06 -12.84
N LEU A 83 12.30 13.34 -12.57
CA LEU A 83 12.77 14.01 -11.35
C LEU A 83 12.17 13.39 -10.09
N PHE A 84 10.95 12.88 -10.18
CA PHE A 84 10.29 12.14 -9.11
C PHE A 84 10.98 10.79 -8.87
N VAL A 85 11.20 9.99 -9.92
CA VAL A 85 11.89 8.69 -9.82
C VAL A 85 13.32 8.85 -9.29
N ASP A 86 14.05 9.88 -9.74
CA ASP A 86 15.39 10.16 -9.22
C ASP A 86 15.36 10.49 -7.72
N TYR A 87 14.34 11.21 -7.25
CA TYR A 87 14.18 11.56 -5.85
C TYR A 87 13.86 10.34 -4.99
N ILE A 88 12.85 9.54 -5.35
CA ILE A 88 12.43 8.40 -4.52
C ILE A 88 13.50 7.30 -4.42
N LEU A 89 14.32 7.13 -5.46
CA LEU A 89 15.38 6.11 -5.43
C LEU A 89 16.53 6.52 -4.51
N ALA A 90 16.59 7.79 -4.09
CA ALA A 90 17.61 8.36 -3.22
C ALA A 90 17.09 8.71 -1.81
N ASN A 91 15.78 8.72 -1.59
CA ASN A 91 15.17 9.19 -0.34
C ASN A 91 14.08 8.23 0.12
N SER A 92 13.92 8.06 1.44
CA SER A 92 12.91 7.18 2.03
C SER A 92 11.72 7.99 2.55
N ASP A 93 10.52 7.46 2.31
CA ASP A 93 9.25 7.97 2.81
C ASP A 93 8.17 6.87 2.74
N GLU A 94 7.25 6.82 3.70
CA GLU A 94 6.20 5.80 3.77
C GLU A 94 5.31 5.72 2.51
N HIS A 95 5.24 6.79 1.72
CA HIS A 95 4.46 6.83 0.49
C HIS A 95 5.07 6.04 -0.68
N TRP A 96 6.40 5.85 -0.71
CA TRP A 96 7.09 5.11 -1.78
C TRP A 96 8.07 4.04 -1.28
N ASP A 97 8.36 3.95 0.01
CA ASP A 97 9.15 2.85 0.56
C ASP A 97 8.48 1.49 0.28
N PRO A 98 9.25 0.40 0.15
CA PRO A 98 8.71 -0.93 -0.09
C PRO A 98 7.62 -1.31 0.94
N GLN A 99 6.48 -1.80 0.45
CA GLN A 99 5.34 -2.18 1.29
C GLN A 99 5.68 -3.36 2.20
N THR A 100 6.61 -4.20 1.76
CA THR A 100 7.05 -5.40 2.48
C THR A 100 7.74 -5.08 3.80
N GLU A 101 8.28 -3.88 3.97
CA GLU A 101 8.82 -3.42 5.26
C GLU A 101 7.75 -3.35 6.36
N GLN A 102 6.47 -3.24 5.96
CA GLN A 102 5.34 -3.20 6.89
C GLN A 102 4.77 -4.59 7.22
N LEU A 103 5.26 -5.65 6.57
CA LEU A 103 4.80 -7.03 6.81
C LEU A 103 5.37 -7.63 8.09
N LEU A 104 6.47 -7.08 8.62
CA LEU A 104 7.16 -7.62 9.79
C LEU A 104 7.08 -6.65 10.96
N TYR A 105 6.80 -7.19 12.15
CA TYR A 105 6.96 -6.48 13.42
C TYR A 105 7.82 -7.33 14.34
N LYS A 106 9.01 -6.83 14.71
CA LYS A 106 9.99 -7.57 15.52
C LYS A 106 10.30 -8.97 14.96
N GLY A 107 10.37 -9.10 13.63
CA GLY A 107 10.62 -10.36 12.91
C GLY A 107 9.42 -11.30 12.79
N ILE A 108 8.24 -10.89 13.26
CA ILE A 108 7.00 -11.66 13.17
C ILE A 108 6.17 -11.12 12.01
N LEU A 109 5.67 -12.01 11.16
CA LEU A 109 4.73 -11.67 10.10
C LEU A 109 3.43 -11.13 10.71
N THR A 110 3.13 -9.86 10.45
CA THR A 110 1.96 -9.17 11.00
C THR A 110 0.65 -9.61 10.33
N PRO A 111 0.51 -9.77 9.00
CA PRO A 111 -0.72 -10.32 8.43
C PRO A 111 -0.83 -11.84 8.54
N THR A 112 -2.07 -12.33 8.62
CA THR A 112 -2.40 -13.72 8.29
C THR A 112 -2.78 -13.88 6.82
N HIS A 113 -3.21 -12.79 6.17
CA HIS A 113 -3.60 -12.76 4.76
C HIS A 113 -2.92 -11.60 4.04
N ILE A 114 -2.21 -11.90 2.95
CA ILE A 114 -1.65 -10.92 2.03
C ILE A 114 -2.39 -11.08 0.70
N LEU A 115 -3.12 -10.04 0.30
CA LEU A 115 -4.07 -10.07 -0.82
C LEU A 115 -3.75 -8.96 -1.81
N LYS A 116 -4.03 -9.18 -3.09
CA LYS A 116 -3.83 -8.16 -4.13
C LYS A 116 -4.91 -7.09 -3.99
N PHE A 117 -4.50 -5.83 -3.92
CA PHE A 117 -5.44 -4.70 -3.89
C PHE A 117 -6.25 -4.61 -5.19
N GLU A 118 -5.69 -5.05 -6.32
CA GLU A 118 -6.38 -5.12 -7.62
C GLU A 118 -7.62 -6.04 -7.56
N ASP A 119 -7.61 -7.03 -6.68
CA ASP A 119 -8.70 -7.98 -6.45
C ASP A 119 -9.57 -7.61 -5.23
N VAL A 120 -9.44 -6.39 -4.68
CA VAL A 120 -10.08 -6.00 -3.40
C VAL A 120 -11.59 -6.24 -3.42
N SER A 121 -12.28 -5.96 -4.52
CA SER A 121 -13.74 -6.17 -4.63
C SER A 121 -14.14 -7.65 -4.54
N ASN A 122 -13.24 -8.58 -4.90
CA ASN A 122 -13.45 -10.01 -4.79
C ASN A 122 -13.18 -10.51 -3.35
N TRP A 123 -12.19 -9.91 -2.69
CA TRP A 123 -11.74 -10.34 -1.36
C TRP A 123 -12.54 -9.72 -0.22
N TRP A 124 -12.95 -8.48 -0.38
CA TRP A 124 -13.60 -7.69 0.66
C TRP A 124 -14.79 -8.41 1.31
N PRO A 125 -15.74 -9.00 0.56
CA PRO A 125 -16.90 -9.66 1.15
C PRO A 125 -16.58 -10.95 1.93
N ASN A 126 -15.35 -11.47 1.83
CA ASN A 126 -14.94 -12.68 2.57
C ASN A 126 -14.48 -12.35 4.00
N PHE A 127 -14.22 -11.08 4.31
CA PHE A 127 -13.69 -10.64 5.60
C PHE A 127 -14.59 -9.64 6.32
N PHE A 128 -15.38 -8.87 5.58
CA PHE A 128 -16.11 -7.72 6.11
C PHE A 128 -17.56 -7.74 5.62
N ASP A 129 -18.49 -7.50 6.53
CA ASP A 129 -19.94 -7.41 6.26
C ASP A 129 -20.37 -5.98 5.90
N VAL A 130 -19.44 -5.01 5.94
CA VAL A 130 -19.64 -3.64 5.49
C VAL A 130 -19.27 -3.48 4.00
N PRO A 131 -20.00 -2.67 3.21
CA PRO A 131 -19.61 -2.42 1.82
C PRO A 131 -18.33 -1.58 1.76
N LEU A 132 -17.46 -1.85 0.79
CA LEU A 132 -16.34 -0.97 0.48
C LEU A 132 -16.88 0.32 -0.19
N PRO A 133 -16.77 1.51 0.43
CA PRO A 133 -17.51 2.70 0.00
C PRO A 133 -17.18 3.13 -1.44
N HIS A 134 -15.90 3.06 -1.79
CA HIS A 134 -15.40 3.32 -3.13
C HIS A 134 -14.01 2.67 -3.26
N VAL A 135 -13.59 2.34 -4.48
CA VAL A 135 -12.17 2.07 -4.77
C VAL A 135 -11.66 3.32 -5.45
N ASN A 136 -10.84 4.12 -4.76
CA ASN A 136 -10.37 5.40 -5.28
C ASN A 136 -9.70 5.22 -6.66
N ALA A 137 -10.41 5.67 -7.70
CA ALA A 137 -9.85 5.85 -9.02
C ALA A 137 -9.13 7.21 -9.04
N SER A 138 -7.94 7.29 -8.44
CA SER A 138 -7.10 8.47 -8.63
C SER A 138 -6.84 8.65 -10.12
N ILE A 139 -6.89 9.89 -10.60
CA ILE A 139 -6.44 10.23 -11.96
C ILE A 139 -5.04 9.61 -12.13
N ARG A 140 -4.89 8.70 -13.09
CA ARG A 140 -3.56 8.16 -13.43
C ARG A 140 -2.96 9.10 -14.46
N LEU A 141 -1.89 9.78 -14.09
CA LEU A 141 -1.09 10.53 -15.06
C LEU A 141 -0.39 9.54 -15.97
N ALA A 142 -0.32 9.85 -17.26
CA ALA A 142 0.49 9.08 -18.17
C ALA A 142 1.97 9.25 -17.77
N VAL A 143 2.64 8.14 -17.52
CA VAL A 143 4.07 8.10 -17.23
C VAL A 143 4.79 7.31 -18.33
N GLU A 144 6.08 7.57 -18.48
CA GLU A 144 6.95 6.87 -19.43
C GLU A 144 7.82 5.84 -18.70
N ASP A 145 8.25 4.80 -19.41
CA ASP A 145 9.23 3.84 -18.90
C ASP A 145 10.57 4.56 -18.66
N TYR A 146 10.89 4.84 -17.40
CA TYR A 146 12.12 5.50 -16.98
C TYR A 146 12.75 4.76 -15.79
N ARG A 147 14.02 4.36 -15.92
CA ARG A 147 14.78 3.59 -14.91
C ARG A 147 14.02 2.36 -14.39
N LEU A 148 13.21 1.71 -15.24
CA LEU A 148 12.32 0.61 -14.86
C LEU A 148 13.06 -0.57 -14.21
N GLU A 149 14.27 -0.90 -14.68
CA GLU A 149 15.11 -1.94 -14.05
C GLU A 149 15.48 -1.59 -12.61
N GLU A 150 15.87 -0.34 -12.36
CA GLU A 150 16.24 0.12 -11.02
C GLU A 150 15.02 0.18 -10.10
N ILE A 151 13.86 0.60 -10.62
CA ILE A 151 12.58 0.56 -9.89
C ILE A 151 12.22 -0.90 -9.54
N ASN A 152 12.34 -1.82 -10.50
CA ASN A 152 12.05 -3.24 -10.27
C ASN A 152 12.99 -3.87 -9.24
N ASN A 153 14.27 -3.47 -9.25
CA ASN A 153 15.25 -3.91 -8.25
C ASN A 153 14.94 -3.33 -6.87
N PHE A 154 14.62 -2.03 -6.79
CA PHE A 154 14.22 -1.34 -5.56
C PHE A 154 13.00 -2.00 -4.91
N TYR A 155 12.02 -2.41 -5.72
CA TYR A 155 10.81 -3.12 -5.26
C TYR A 155 10.87 -4.64 -5.46
N SER A 156 12.04 -5.25 -5.55
CA SER A 156 12.17 -6.68 -5.89
C SER A 156 11.39 -7.60 -4.93
N VAL A 157 11.52 -7.39 -3.62
CA VAL A 157 10.80 -8.17 -2.60
C VAL A 157 9.29 -7.92 -2.66
N ASP A 158 8.89 -6.65 -2.85
CA ASP A 158 7.49 -6.26 -3.04
C ASP A 158 6.86 -6.94 -4.27
N ASN A 159 7.61 -7.03 -5.38
CA ASN A 159 7.20 -7.72 -6.60
C ASN A 159 7.02 -9.22 -6.33
N ASP A 160 7.96 -9.86 -5.64
CA ASP A 160 7.87 -11.27 -5.28
C ASP A 160 6.66 -11.55 -4.38
N VAL A 161 6.45 -10.72 -3.35
CA VAL A 161 5.29 -10.84 -2.46
C VAL A 161 4.00 -10.60 -3.24
N TRP A 162 3.93 -9.58 -4.11
CA TRP A 162 2.73 -9.32 -4.91
C TRP A 162 2.44 -10.47 -5.88
N ILE A 163 3.43 -11.04 -6.57
CA ILE A 163 3.26 -12.18 -7.49
C ILE A 163 2.62 -13.36 -6.74
N ASN A 164 3.17 -13.66 -5.56
CA ASN A 164 2.77 -14.79 -4.75
C ASN A 164 1.57 -14.48 -3.84
N ALA A 165 1.14 -13.21 -3.71
CA ALA A 165 0.01 -12.81 -2.88
C ALA A 165 -1.21 -13.62 -3.30
N THR A 166 -1.62 -14.50 -2.40
CA THR A 166 -2.54 -15.58 -2.73
C THR A 166 -3.97 -15.08 -2.75
N GLN A 167 -4.74 -15.64 -3.68
CA GLN A 167 -6.18 -15.58 -3.68
C GLN A 167 -6.78 -16.52 -2.61
N HIS A 168 -6.45 -16.35 -1.32
CA HIS A 168 -6.55 -17.36 -0.24
C HIS A 168 -5.55 -18.52 -0.42
N THR A 169 -4.70 -18.75 0.58
CA THR A 169 -4.13 -20.08 0.83
C THR A 169 -4.00 -20.30 2.32
N GLU A 170 -4.73 -21.28 2.84
CA GLU A 170 -4.28 -22.00 4.02
C GLU A 170 -2.89 -22.59 3.72
N GLY A 171 -1.89 -22.27 4.56
CA GLY A 171 -0.60 -22.98 4.55
C GLY A 171 0.55 -22.41 3.71
N ALA A 172 0.48 -21.17 3.20
CA ALA A 172 1.64 -20.57 2.53
C ALA A 172 2.75 -20.20 3.53
N THR A 173 3.88 -20.90 3.44
CA THR A 173 5.15 -20.48 4.06
C THR A 173 5.89 -19.54 3.12
N TRP A 174 6.05 -18.29 3.54
CA TRP A 174 6.80 -17.28 2.81
C TRP A 174 8.30 -17.45 3.09
N PRO A 175 9.17 -17.46 2.07
CA PRO A 175 10.59 -17.31 2.30
C PRO A 175 10.80 -15.87 2.80
N LEU A 176 10.96 -15.73 4.12
CA LEU A 176 11.48 -14.49 4.70
C LEU A 176 13.00 -14.49 4.48
N PRO A 177 13.61 -13.32 4.18
CA PRO A 177 15.06 -13.18 4.14
C PRO A 177 15.72 -13.46 5.51
#